data_AF-A0A645FTS9-F1
#
_entry.id   AF-A0A645FTS9-F1
#
_cell.length_a   1.000
_cell.length_b   1.000
_cell.length_c   1.000
_cell.angle_alpha   90.00
_cell.angle_beta   90.00
_cell.angle_gamma   90.00
#
_symmetry.space_group_name_H-M   'P 1'
#
loop_
_entity.id
_entity.type
_entity.pdbx_description
1 polymer ?
#
loop_
_entity_poly.entity_id
_entity_poly.type
_entity_poly.pdbx_seq_one_letter_code
_entity_poly.pdbx_strand_id
1 'polypeptide(L)'
;MLANMDTSNGADALGKGMSTALVTTFYGSALTNMFCVPISNRLKAKHDEEMIAKELIMEGVLSIQSGENPKYIREKLNSYITYEERGSAAQADSEEGGTKKKSKRGKSRKSEANA
;
A
#
# COMPACT_ATOMS: atom_id res chain seq x y z
N MET A 1 -15.46 -21.51 -52.90
CA MET A 1 -16.02 -21.05 -51.59
C MET A 1 -17.45 -21.58 -51.32
N LEU A 2 -17.86 -22.73 -51.88
CA LEU A 2 -19.20 -23.31 -51.67
C LEU A 2 -19.18 -24.64 -50.87
N ALA A 3 -18.01 -25.11 -50.44
CA ALA A 3 -17.84 -26.45 -49.86
C ALA A 3 -18.27 -26.58 -48.39
N ASN A 4 -18.68 -25.49 -47.71
CA ASN A 4 -19.03 -25.49 -46.29
C ASN A 4 -20.50 -25.08 -46.01
N MET A 5 -21.33 -24.94 -47.03
CA MET A 5 -22.74 -24.54 -46.90
C MET A 5 -23.75 -25.66 -47.20
N ASP A 6 -23.29 -26.92 -47.27
CA ASP A 6 -24.20 -28.07 -47.26
C ASP A 6 -24.74 -28.26 -45.84
N THR A 7 -26.05 -28.06 -45.67
CA THR A 7 -26.76 -28.11 -44.39
C THR A 7 -26.69 -29.45 -43.68
N SER A 8 -26.26 -30.52 -44.37
CA SER A 8 -26.16 -31.87 -43.79
C SER A 8 -24.86 -32.12 -42.99
N ASN A 9 -23.70 -31.61 -43.45
CA ASN A 9 -22.40 -31.79 -42.81
C ASN A 9 -21.74 -30.47 -42.34
N GLY A 10 -22.17 -29.32 -42.88
CA GLY A 10 -21.67 -28.00 -42.49
C GLY A 10 -22.14 -27.56 -41.10
N ALA A 11 -23.28 -28.07 -40.63
CA ALA A 11 -23.81 -27.79 -39.30
C ALA A 11 -22.92 -28.33 -38.18
N ASP A 12 -22.33 -29.52 -38.36
CA ASP A 12 -21.41 -30.12 -37.37
C ASP A 12 -20.09 -29.34 -37.27
N ALA A 13 -19.52 -28.94 -38.42
CA ALA A 13 -18.31 -28.13 -38.46
C ALA A 13 -18.52 -26.74 -37.86
N LEU A 14 -19.67 -26.10 -38.16
CA LEU A 14 -20.05 -24.81 -37.61
C LEU A 14 -20.32 -24.90 -36.10
N GLY A 15 -21.04 -25.94 -35.64
CA GLY A 15 -21.31 -26.17 -34.23
C GLY A 15 -20.04 -26.41 -33.42
N LYS A 16 -19.10 -27.18 -33.96
CA LYS A 16 -17.80 -27.45 -33.30
C LYS A 16 -16.93 -26.19 -33.23
N GLY A 17 -16.88 -25.39 -34.31
CA GLY A 17 -16.12 -24.14 -34.35
C GLY A 17 -16.72 -23.02 -33.47
N MET A 18 -18.04 -22.92 -33.41
CA MET A 18 -18.70 -21.93 -32.57
C MET A 18 -18.63 -22.29 -31.08
N SER A 19 -18.75 -23.58 -30.75
CA SER A 19 -18.65 -24.08 -29.37
C SER A 19 -17.28 -23.77 -28.75
N THR A 20 -16.18 -24.00 -29.48
CA THR A 20 -14.84 -23.71 -28.98
C THR A 20 -14.60 -22.21 -28.77
N ALA A 21 -15.13 -21.35 -29.65
CA ALA A 21 -15.05 -19.90 -29.50
C ALA A 21 -15.79 -19.40 -28.25
N LEU A 22 -16.98 -19.93 -27.99
CA LEU A 22 -17.77 -19.57 -26.81
C LEU A 22 -17.13 -20.05 -25.51
N VAL A 23 -16.60 -21.28 -25.46
CA VAL A 23 -15.89 -21.78 -24.28
C VAL A 23 -14.62 -20.98 -24.01
N THR A 24 -13.89 -20.59 -25.06
CA THR A 24 -12.70 -19.73 -24.92
C THR A 24 -13.06 -18.36 -24.33
N THR A 25 -14.17 -17.77 -24.77
CA THR A 25 -14.67 -16.49 -24.25
C THR A 25 -15.14 -16.61 -22.80
N PHE A 26 -15.82 -17.71 -22.47
CA PHE A 26 -16.24 -18.00 -21.11
C PHE A 26 -15.02 -18.16 -20.19
N TYR A 27 -14.02 -18.95 -20.58
CA TYR A 27 -12.83 -19.17 -19.77
C TYR A 27 -12.02 -17.88 -19.58
N GLY A 28 -11.89 -17.04 -20.62
CA GLY A 28 -11.25 -15.73 -20.51
C GLY A 28 -11.98 -14.79 -19.53
N SER A 29 -13.29 -14.58 -19.73
CA SER A 29 -14.09 -13.70 -18.88
C SER A 29 -14.20 -14.20 -17.44
N ALA A 30 -14.27 -15.51 -17.23
CA ALA A 30 -14.27 -16.13 -15.92
C ALA A 30 -12.94 -15.90 -15.20
N LEU A 31 -11.80 -16.13 -15.87
CA LEU A 31 -10.48 -15.92 -15.28
C LEU A 31 -10.21 -14.44 -14.95
N THR A 32 -10.59 -13.52 -15.84
CA THR A 32 -10.39 -12.07 -15.60
C THR A 32 -11.12 -11.62 -14.36
N ASN A 33 -12.43 -11.91 -14.26
CA ASN A 33 -13.25 -11.42 -13.16
C ASN A 33 -12.95 -12.12 -11.83
N MET A 34 -12.55 -13.39 -11.85
CA MET A 34 -12.32 -14.16 -10.63
C MET A 34 -10.88 -14.07 -10.10
N PHE A 35 -9.87 -13.95 -10.96
CA PHE A 35 -8.46 -13.96 -10.55
C PHE A 35 -7.74 -12.65 -10.85
N CYS A 36 -7.82 -12.13 -12.09
CA CYS A 36 -7.04 -10.95 -12.45
C CYS A 36 -7.50 -9.68 -11.73
N VAL A 37 -8.81 -9.48 -11.56
CA VAL A 37 -9.36 -8.31 -10.85
C VAL A 37 -8.92 -8.25 -9.38
N PRO A 38 -9.08 -9.29 -8.53
CA PRO A 38 -8.62 -9.21 -7.15
C PRO A 38 -7.10 -9.08 -7.04
N ILE A 39 -6.32 -9.71 -7.92
CA ILE A 39 -4.85 -9.55 -7.94
C ILE A 39 -4.46 -8.11 -8.28
N SER A 40 -5.09 -7.51 -9.30
CA SER A 40 -4.84 -6.11 -9.67
C SER A 40 -5.18 -5.16 -8.54
N ASN A 41 -6.28 -5.39 -7.82
CA ASN A 41 -6.67 -4.55 -6.70
C ASN A 41 -5.67 -4.63 -5.54
N ARG A 42 -5.16 -5.83 -5.23
CA ARG A 42 -4.13 -6.02 -4.19
C ARG A 42 -2.81 -5.35 -4.57
N LEU A 43 -2.43 -5.46 -5.84
CA LEU A 43 -1.21 -4.83 -6.35
C LEU A 43 -1.33 -3.31 -6.35
N LYS A 44 -2.48 -2.76 -6.75
CA LYS A 44 -2.75 -1.32 -6.69
C LYS A 44 -2.69 -0.79 -5.27
N ALA A 45 -3.32 -1.48 -4.31
CA ALA A 45 -3.24 -1.07 -2.91
C ALA A 45 -1.78 -0.97 -2.41
N LYS A 46 -0.94 -1.96 -2.74
CA LYS A 46 0.49 -1.92 -2.39
C LYS A 46 1.27 -0.87 -3.16
N HIS A 47 0.92 -0.65 -4.42
CA HIS A 47 1.52 0.39 -5.24
C HIS A 47 1.23 1.78 -4.70
N ASP A 48 0.00 2.04 -4.27
CA ASP A 48 -0.42 3.32 -3.70
C ASP A 48 0.33 3.60 -2.38
N GLU A 49 0.47 2.59 -1.51
CA GLU A 49 1.30 2.68 -0.30
C GLU A 49 2.76 3.06 -0.64
N GLU A 50 3.38 2.39 -1.62
CA GLU A 50 4.74 2.69 -2.05
C GLU A 50 4.87 4.06 -2.73
N MET A 51 3.85 4.49 -3.47
CA MET A 51 3.84 5.76 -4.19
C MET A 51 3.90 6.91 -3.20
N ILE A 52 3.08 6.86 -2.14
CA ILE A 52 3.08 7.87 -1.07
C ILE A 52 4.45 7.94 -0.37
N ALA A 53 5.06 6.80 -0.05
CA ALA A 53 6.37 6.76 0.57
C ALA A 53 7.47 7.40 -0.31
N LYS A 54 7.43 7.14 -1.62
CA LYS A 54 8.37 7.73 -2.58
C LYS A 54 8.13 9.23 -2.76
N GLU A 55 6.87 9.67 -2.77
CA GLU A 55 6.50 11.08 -2.84
C GLU A 55 6.98 11.86 -1.61
N LEU A 56 6.83 11.29 -0.41
CA LEU A 56 7.37 11.84 0.84
C LEU A 56 8.90 12.02 0.78
N ILE A 57 9.62 11.02 0.26
CA ILE A 57 11.08 11.10 0.11
C ILE A 57 11.45 12.21 -0.88
N MET A 58 10.78 12.27 -2.02
CA MET A 58 11.02 13.29 -3.05
C MET A 58 10.80 14.70 -2.50
N GLU A 59 9.68 14.94 -1.83
CA GLU A 59 9.36 16.24 -1.23
C GLU A 59 10.34 16.60 -0.11
N GLY A 60 10.77 15.62 0.69
CA GLY A 60 11.79 15.80 1.72
C GLY A 60 13.14 16.24 1.13
N VAL A 61 13.58 15.58 0.05
CA VAL A 61 14.83 15.94 -0.65
C VAL A 61 14.72 17.33 -1.28
N LEU A 62 13.58 17.65 -1.90
CA LEU A 62 13.34 18.96 -2.49
C LEU A 62 13.37 20.08 -1.43
N SER A 63 12.76 19.82 -0.27
CA SER A 63 12.73 20.76 0.85
C SER A 63 14.13 20.99 1.44
N ILE A 64 14.96 19.95 1.53
CA ILE A 64 16.38 20.07 1.92
C ILE A 64 17.16 20.90 0.90
N GLN A 65 16.96 20.66 -0.40
CA GLN A 65 17.63 21.43 -1.46
C GLN A 65 17.26 22.92 -1.41
N SER A 66 15.98 23.22 -1.15
CA SER A 66 15.49 24.60 -1.05
C SER A 66 15.98 25.34 0.20
N GLY A 67 16.62 24.65 1.15
CA GLY A 67 17.15 25.25 2.37
C GLY A 67 16.09 25.59 3.42
N GLU A 68 14.94 24.90 3.41
CA GLU A 68 13.90 25.09 4.42
C GLU A 68 14.39 24.71 5.83
N ASN A 69 13.87 25.37 6.85
CA ASN A 69 14.23 25.09 8.24
C ASN A 69 13.81 23.65 8.61
N PRO A 70 14.69 22.79 9.17
CA PRO A 70 14.39 21.37 9.41
C PRO A 70 13.14 21.11 10.27
N LYS A 71 12.77 22.07 11.12
CA LYS A 71 11.54 22.03 11.91
C LYS A 71 10.28 22.12 11.04
N TYR A 72 10.32 22.97 10.02
CA TYR A 72 9.24 23.14 9.05
C TYR A 72 9.12 21.92 8.13
N ILE A 73 10.25 21.35 7.68
CA ILE A 73 10.27 20.12 6.89
C ILE A 73 9.60 18.96 7.64
N ARG A 74 9.90 18.80 8.95
CA ARG A 74 9.23 17.78 9.78
C ARG A 74 7.72 18.01 9.87
N GLU A 75 7.28 19.24 10.05
CA GLU A 75 5.86 19.57 10.16
C GLU A 75 5.11 19.32 8.85
N LYS A 76 5.75 19.66 7.72
CA LYS A 76 5.28 19.38 6.36
C LYS A 76 5.19 17.88 6.09
N LEU A 77 6.25 17.11 6.31
CA LEU A 77 6.26 15.65 6.13
C LEU A 77 5.25 14.95 7.07
N ASN A 78 5.11 15.44 8.31
CA ASN A 78 4.11 14.93 9.24
C ASN A 78 2.68 15.21 8.78
N SER A 79 2.41 16.20 7.93
CA SER A 79 1.05 16.46 7.42
C SER A 79 0.59 15.45 6.36
N TYR A 80 1.54 14.82 5.65
CA TYR A 80 1.26 13.78 4.64
C TYR A 80 0.96 12.41 5.26
N ILE A 81 1.40 12.16 6.50
CA ILE A 81 1.11 10.94 7.23
C ILE A 81 -0.29 11.04 7.86
N THR A 82 -1.23 10.27 7.33
CA THR A 82 -2.59 10.14 7.86
C THR A 82 -2.60 9.72 9.33
N TYR A 83 -3.62 10.15 10.09
CA TYR A 83 -3.72 9.95 11.55
C TYR A 83 -3.54 8.50 12.04
N GLU A 84 -3.86 7.50 11.22
CA GLU A 84 -3.70 6.06 11.54
C GLU A 84 -2.24 5.63 11.71
N GLU A 85 -1.31 6.18 10.92
CA GLU A 85 0.14 5.90 11.01
C GLU A 85 0.85 6.81 12.02
N ARG A 86 0.21 7.91 12.42
CA ARG A 86 0.72 8.79 13.49
C ARG A 86 0.71 8.08 14.84
N GLY A 87 -0.21 7.13 15.06
CA GLY A 87 -0.30 6.37 16.31
C GLY A 87 0.90 5.46 16.58
N SER A 88 1.49 4.89 15.52
CA SER A 88 2.71 4.05 15.62
C SER A 88 3.99 4.89 15.70
N ALA A 89 4.06 6.03 15.01
CA ALA A 89 5.21 6.93 15.07
C ALA A 89 5.26 7.77 16.38
N ALA A 90 4.12 8.18 16.94
CA ALA A 90 4.06 8.93 18.20
C ALA A 90 4.43 8.07 19.43
N GLN A 91 4.30 6.73 19.33
CA GLN A 91 4.83 5.81 20.34
C GLN A 91 6.36 5.73 20.30
N ALA A 92 6.99 5.82 19.12
CA ALA A 92 8.46 5.79 19.01
C ALA A 92 9.13 7.07 19.56
N ASP A 93 8.53 8.25 19.34
CA ASP A 93 9.04 9.52 19.90
C ASP A 93 8.89 9.62 21.44
N SER A 94 8.10 8.73 22.05
CA SER A 94 7.90 8.69 23.51
C SER A 94 8.92 7.81 24.25
N GLU A 95 9.63 6.92 23.55
CA GLU A 95 10.56 5.97 24.19
C GLU A 95 12.03 6.46 24.21
N GLU A 96 12.47 7.31 23.28
CA GLU A 96 13.87 7.79 23.24
C GLU A 96 14.20 8.93 24.23
N GLY A 97 13.21 9.55 24.87
CA GLY A 97 13.40 10.68 25.82
C GLY A 97 13.46 10.32 27.32
N GLY A 98 13.26 9.06 27.71
CA GLY A 98 12.85 8.71 29.09
C GLY A 98 13.95 8.26 30.07
N THR A 99 15.12 7.83 29.62
CA THR A 99 16.03 6.98 30.43
C THR A 99 17.08 7.71 31.28
N LYS A 100 17.09 9.06 31.39
CA LYS A 100 18.09 9.77 32.21
C LYS A 100 17.59 10.60 33.40
N LYS A 101 16.27 10.76 33.64
CA LYS A 101 15.80 11.68 34.71
C LYS A 101 15.13 11.04 35.95
N LYS A 102 14.78 9.75 35.93
CA LYS A 102 14.09 9.11 37.08
C LYS A 102 15.00 8.59 38.21
N SER A 103 16.31 8.40 37.98
CA SER A 103 17.21 7.83 39.02
C SER A 103 17.64 8.83 40.11
N LYS A 104 17.72 10.14 39.82
CA LYS A 104 18.30 11.12 40.79
C LYS A 104 17.30 11.75 41.76
N ARG A 105 15.98 11.64 41.54
CA ARG A 105 14.96 12.32 42.37
C ARG A 105 14.41 11.48 43.53
N GLY A 106 14.67 10.17 43.54
CA GLY A 106 14.23 9.27 44.61
C GLY A 106 15.21 9.10 45.78
N LYS A 107 16.50 9.40 45.58
CA LYS A 107 17.53 9.17 46.62
C LYS A 107 17.71 10.35 47.59
N SER A 108 17.30 11.57 47.21
CA SER A 108 17.45 12.76 48.07
C SER A 108 16.39 12.89 49.16
N ARG A 109 15.26 12.19 49.08
CA ARG A 109 14.18 12.31 50.09
C ARG A 109 14.26 11.29 51.22
N LYS A 110 15.16 10.30 51.14
CA LYS A 110 15.26 9.23 52.16
C LYS A 110 16.33 9.49 53.22
N SER A 111 17.19 10.52 53.08
CA SER A 111 18.18 10.86 54.12
C SER A 111 17.74 11.93 55.12
N GLU A 112 16.60 12.60 54.92
CA GLU A 112 16.11 13.64 55.84
C GLU A 112 14.97 13.18 56.77
N ALA A 113 14.57 11.92 56.71
CA ALA A 113 13.51 11.36 57.56
C ALA A 113 14.02 10.45 58.68
N ASN A 114 15.32 10.47 58.99
CA ASN A 114 15.89 9.69 60.09
C ASN A 114 17.00 10.43 60.84
N ALA A 115 16.72 11.70 61.16
CA ALA A 115 17.40 12.49 62.17
C ALA A 115 16.36 12.98 63.17
#